data_AF-A0A285T9W0-F1
#
_entry.id   AF-A0A285T9W0-F1
#
_cell.length_a   1.000
_cell.length_b   1.000
_cell.length_c   1.000
_cell.angle_alpha   90.00
_cell.angle_beta   90.00
_cell.angle_gamma   90.00
#
_symmetry.space_group_name_H-M   'P 1'
#
loop_
_entity.id
_entity.type
_entity.pdbx_description
1 polymer ?
#
loop_
_entity_poly.entity_id
_entity_poly.type
_entity_poly.pdbx_seq_one_letter_code
_entity_poly.pdbx_strand_id
1 'polypeptide(L)' 'MASNALKTNAKISPERVDEALSIRDRLIIELLVSVLDEKLVIERHILKERLANLVELADYDAELKETIHGIVAKM' A
#
# COMPACT_ATOMS: atom_id res chain seq x y z
N MET A 1 16.28 -7.72 17.00
CA MET A 1 15.53 -8.29 15.86
C MET A 1 16.20 -7.79 14.59
N ALA A 2 16.80 -8.67 13.79
CA ALA A 2 17.56 -8.27 12.61
C ALA A 2 16.59 -7.69 11.54
N SER A 3 16.77 -6.43 11.17
CA SER A 3 16.07 -5.86 10.01
C SER A 3 16.67 -6.50 8.75
N ASN A 4 15.93 -7.40 8.12
CA ASN A 4 16.28 -7.84 6.78
C ASN A 4 16.08 -6.64 5.84
N ALA A 5 17.17 -5.93 5.53
CA ALA A 5 17.16 -4.82 4.59
C ALA A 5 16.63 -5.28 3.22
N LEU A 6 15.86 -4.42 2.55
CA LEU A 6 15.39 -4.64 1.20
C LEU A 6 16.58 -4.88 0.27
N LYS A 7 16.56 -5.98 -0.49
CA LYS A 7 17.58 -6.28 -1.49
C LYS A 7 17.35 -5.39 -2.72
N THR A 8 18.00 -4.23 -2.74
CA THR A 8 17.89 -3.21 -3.80
C THR A 8 18.35 -3.69 -5.18
N ASN A 9 19.13 -4.77 -5.25
CA ASN A 9 19.65 -5.35 -6.50
C ASN A 9 18.99 -6.70 -6.86
N ALA A 10 17.76 -6.95 -6.41
CA ALA A 10 17.05 -8.18 -6.76
C ALA A 10 16.71 -8.22 -8.26
N LYS A 11 16.98 -9.36 -8.92
CA LYS A 11 16.59 -9.59 -10.30
C LYS A 11 15.10 -9.92 -10.37
N ILE A 12 14.37 -9.28 -11.27
CA ILE A 12 12.97 -9.59 -11.56
C ILE A 12 12.93 -10.69 -12.62
N SER A 13 12.17 -11.74 -12.34
CA SER A 13 11.87 -12.84 -13.26
C SER A 13 10.53 -12.52 -13.95
N PRO A 14 10.53 -12.18 -15.26
CA PRO A 14 9.32 -11.74 -15.96
C PRO A 14 8.16 -12.74 -15.89
N GLU A 15 8.48 -14.03 -15.96
CA GLU A 15 7.53 -15.14 -15.90
C GLU A 15 6.82 -15.30 -14.54
N ARG A 16 7.28 -14.59 -13.50
CA ARG A 16 6.71 -14.64 -12.14
C ARG A 16 6.14 -13.31 -11.66
N VAL A 17 6.06 -12.31 -12.53
CA VAL A 17 5.59 -10.97 -12.16
C VAL A 17 4.17 -11.01 -11.62
N ASP A 18 3.25 -11.67 -12.32
CA ASP A 18 1.84 -11.72 -11.92
C ASP A 18 1.63 -12.46 -10.60
N GLU A 19 2.37 -13.56 -10.38
CA GLU A 19 2.38 -14.30 -9.12
C GLU A 19 2.91 -13.43 -7.97
N ALA A 20 4.01 -12.70 -8.21
CA ALA A 20 4.61 -11.82 -7.22
C ALA A 20 3.69 -10.63 -6.87
N LEU A 21 2.98 -10.07 -7.85
CA LEU A 21 2.00 -9.01 -7.64
C LEU A 21 0.83 -9.50 -6.78
N SER A 22 0.28 -10.68 -7.09
CA SER A 22 -0.80 -11.28 -6.30
C SER A 22 -0.39 -11.53 -4.84
N ILE A 23 0.82 -12.05 -4.62
CA ILE A 23 1.36 -12.28 -3.26
C ILE A 23 1.51 -10.95 -2.52
N ARG A 24 2.08 -9.93 -3.17
CA ARG A 24 2.25 -8.59 -2.58
C ARG A 24 0.92 -8.00 -2.13
N ASP A 25 -0.10 -8.07 -2.98
CA ASP A 25 -1.40 -7.46 -2.69
C ASP A 25 -2.08 -8.13 -1.51
N ARG A 26 -1.96 -9.46 -1.38
CA ARG A 26 -2.44 -10.20 -0.19
C ARG A 26 -1.69 -9.77 1.08
N LEU A 27 -0.37 -9.61 1.03
CA LEU A 27 0.42 -9.16 2.18
C LEU A 27 0.04 -7.74 2.64
N ILE A 28 -0.27 -6.85 1.70
CA ILE A 28 -0.76 -5.50 2.02
C ILE A 28 -2.11 -5.57 2.73
N ILE A 29 -3.03 -6.41 2.25
CA ILE A 29 -4.35 -6.60 2.87
C ILE A 29 -4.20 -7.17 4.28
N GLU A 30 -3.37 -8.19 4.48
CA GLU A 30 -3.11 -8.77 5.81
C GLU A 30 -2.54 -7.74 6.79
N LEU A 31 -1.64 -6.87 6.35
CA LEU A 31 -1.11 -5.77 7.16
C LEU A 31 -2.21 -4.79 7.56
N LEU A 32 -3.08 -4.40 6.62
CA LEU A 32 -4.20 -3.50 6.90
C LEU A 32 -5.19 -4.14 7.89
N VAL A 33 -5.48 -5.43 7.73
CA VAL A 33 -6.36 -6.19 8.65
C VAL A 33 -5.71 -6.29 10.04
N SER A 34 -4.41 -6.59 10.14
CA SER A 34 -3.69 -6.65 11.41
C SER A 34 -3.70 -5.30 12.13
N VAL A 35 -3.44 -4.22 11.42
CA VAL A 35 -3.49 -2.86 11.98
C VAL A 35 -4.90 -2.49 12.47
N LEU A 36 -5.94 -2.92 11.76
CA LEU A 36 -7.33 -2.71 12.16
C LEU A 36 -7.73 -3.57 13.38
N ASP A 37 -7.28 -4.82 13.42
CA ASP A 37 -7.60 -5.80 14.48
C ASP A 37 -6.92 -5.46 15.82
N GLU A 38 -5.69 -4.93 15.77
CA GLU A 38 -4.93 -4.51 16.95
C GLU A 38 -5.48 -3.25 17.64
N LYS A 39 -6.55 -2.62 17.11
CA LYS A 39 -7.14 -1.37 17.63
C LYS A 39 -6.12 -0.26 17.88
N LEU A 40 -5.02 -0.25 17.14
CA LEU A 40 -4.08 0.87 17.15
C LEU A 40 -4.84 2.10 16.64
N VAL A 41 -4.94 3.13 17.48
CA VAL A 41 -5.51 4.42 17.08
C VAL A 41 -4.56 5.03 16.06
N ILE A 42 -4.80 4.76 14.78
CA ILE A 42 -4.10 5.47 13.71
C ILE A 42 -4.58 6.91 13.79
N GLU A 43 -3.66 7.81 14.14
CA GLU A 43 -3.94 9.23 14.09
C GLU A 43 -4.39 9.61 12.68
N ARG A 44 -5.45 10.42 12.57
CA ARG A 44 -6.11 10.76 11.29
C ARG A 44 -5.11 11.16 10.19
N HIS A 45 -4.04 11.86 10.55
CA HIS A 45 -3.02 12.30 9.61
C HIS A 45 -2.22 11.12 9.00
N ILE A 46 -1.89 10.10 9.81
CA ILE A 46 -1.21 8.87 9.38
C ILE A 46 -2.12 8.08 8.43
N LEU A 47 -3.42 8.00 8.73
CA LEU A 47 -4.38 7.32 7.86
C LEU A 47 -4.49 7.99 6.48
N LYS A 48 -4.57 9.34 6.46
CA LYS A 48 -4.61 10.10 5.20
C LYS A 48 -3.35 9.89 4.37
N GLU A 49 -2.18 9.88 4.99
CA GLU A 49 -0.90 9.66 4.31
C GLU A 49 -0.80 8.24 3.72
N ARG A 50 -1.21 7.22 4.48
CA ARG A 50 -1.21 5.82 4.00
C ARG A 50 -2.18 5.63 2.84
N LEU A 51 -3.37 6.23 2.90
CA LEU A 51 -4.35 6.18 1.81
C LEU A 51 -3.84 6.90 0.56
N ALA A 52 -3.24 8.08 0.69
CA ALA A 52 -2.64 8.81 -0.43
C ALA A 52 -1.56 7.97 -1.14
N ASN A 53 -0.71 7.28 -0.38
CA ASN A 53 0.32 6.39 -0.94
C ASN A 53 -0.26 5.19 -1.70
N LEU A 54 -1.37 4.61 -1.21
CA LEU A 54 -2.04 3.50 -1.91
C LEU A 54 -2.68 3.98 -3.23
N VAL A 55 -3.23 5.20 -3.26
CA VAL A 55 -3.80 5.80 -4.47
C VAL A 55 -2.74 6.03 -5.55
N GLU A 56 -1.55 6.50 -5.16
CA GLU A 56 -0.44 6.69 -6.10
C GLU A 56 0.06 5.37 -6.70
N LEU A 57 0.08 4.30 -5.90
CA LEU A 57 0.54 2.98 -6.32
C LEU A 57 -0.51 2.18 -7.11
N ALA A 58 -1.78 2.57 -7.04
CA ALA A 58 -2.85 1.93 -7.77
C ALA A 58 -2.77 2.27 -9.27
N ASP A 59 -3.14 1.31 -10.12
CA ASP A 59 -3.14 1.49 -11.58
C ASP A 59 -4.46 2.13 -12.04
N TYR A 60 -4.69 3.35 -11.56
CA TYR A 60 -5.82 4.20 -11.95
C TYR A 60 -5.34 5.34 -12.84
N ASP A 61 -6.22 5.84 -13.70
CA ASP A 61 -5.96 7.06 -14.44
C ASP A 61 -5.81 8.28 -13.52
N ALA A 62 -5.20 9.34 -14.05
CA ALA A 62 -4.84 10.53 -13.28
C ALA A 62 -6.07 11.26 -12.70
N GLU A 63 -7.18 11.29 -13.42
CA GLU A 63 -8.42 11.96 -13.00
C GLU A 63 -9.06 11.23 -11.81
N LEU A 64 -9.04 9.90 -11.85
CA LEU A 64 -9.53 9.06 -10.77
C LEU A 64 -8.63 9.18 -9.53
N LYS A 65 -7.31 9.20 -9.68
CA LYS A 65 -6.37 9.44 -8.56
C LYS A 65 -6.61 10.79 -7.89
N GLU A 66 -6.74 11.86 -8.67
CA GLU A 66 -6.99 13.21 -8.17
C GLU A 66 -8.33 13.30 -7.41
N THR A 67 -9.36 12.65 -7.93
CA THR A 67 -10.66 12.58 -7.27
C THR A 67 -10.57 11.88 -5.91
N ILE A 68 -9.86 10.76 -5.82
CA ILE A 68 -9.71 10.02 -4.57
C ILE A 68 -8.91 10.84 -3.55
N HIS A 69 -7.86 11.54 -3.97
CA HIS A 69 -7.12 12.48 -3.10
C HIS A 69 -8.03 13.56 -2.53
N GLY A 70 -8.92 14.14 -3.35
CA GLY A 70 -9.89 15.13 -2.91
C GLY A 70 -10.86 14.62 -1.85
N ILE A 71 -11.25 13.34 -1.93
CA ILE A 71 -12.11 12.68 -0.94
C ILE A 71 -11.33 12.45 0.37
N VAL A 72 -10.10 11.93 0.30
CA VAL A 72 -9.24 11.68 1.47
C VAL A 72 -8.93 12.99 2.21
N ALA A 73 -8.72 14.09 1.49
CA ALA A 73 -8.48 15.40 2.08
C ALA A 73 -9.65 15.90 2.94
N LYS A 74 -10.90 15.65 2.51
CA LYS A 74 -12.14 16.06 3.19
C LYS A 74 -12.48 15.24 4.45
N MET A 75 -11.87 14.06 4.61
CA MET A 75 -12.11 13.20 5.78
C MET A 75 -11.72 13.87 7.09
#